data_AF-A0A7Y5SD39-F1
#
_entry.id   AF-A0A7Y5SD39-F1
#
_cell.length_a   1.000
_cell.length_b   1.000
_cell.length_c   1.000
_cell.angle_alpha   90.00
_cell.angle_beta   90.00
_cell.angle_gamma   90.00
#
_symmetry.space_group_name_H-M   'P 1'
#
loop_
_entity.id
_entity.type
_entity.pdbx_description
1 polymer ?
#
loop_
_entity_poly.entity_id
_entity_poly.type
_entity_poly.pdbx_seq_one_letter_code
_entity_poly.pdbx_strand_id
1 'polypeptide(L)'
;MRLLAIGYPLPHPEVDNYNVLTAPSYFDYDAVFVDPASITRTVAQLLDGSETFEAFDGRPVVNAPSTASAVSAAEQVRRRLDETQRFLESGGALVVVARPNATISGLAGFEGCDRYSWLPAPAGVAWNPPMLRAAEGKTVRVVDDQHPLAGVLRNFRSEVAYRAVFDDRNQALRQAGRILGTGGAGVPIAMEFPILGGRVVFAPALSDAVGATRLDLAEAVVGATRLLIGQAGQEEAPWWTASVPVPGLEQVEAELEEARQAASDATARETAVRERHDLLAAHRRLLWAEGPAFAEAVANALTTLGFAVTGKPGEPLAMENEGRVALVECESSKEQVVEWPYVRLQRRLEERLLAEKRAEGG
;
A
#
# COMPACT_ATOMS: atom_id res chain seq x y z
N MET A 1 11.77 18.68 7.79
CA MET A 1 12.17 17.70 6.78
C MET A 1 11.65 18.19 5.44
N ARG A 2 12.41 18.04 4.35
CA ARG A 2 11.95 18.33 2.98
C ARG A 2 11.93 17.04 2.18
N LEU A 3 10.78 16.72 1.60
CA LEU A 3 10.57 15.56 0.74
C LEU A 3 10.44 16.02 -0.71
N LEU A 4 11.19 15.39 -1.61
CA LEU A 4 11.03 15.58 -3.05
C LEU A 4 10.12 14.48 -3.61
N ALA A 5 8.99 14.85 -4.22
CA ALA A 5 8.11 13.91 -4.91
C ALA A 5 8.24 14.05 -6.43
N ILE A 6 8.63 12.96 -7.10
CA ILE A 6 8.82 12.91 -8.55
C ILE A 6 7.67 12.14 -9.21
N GLY A 7 6.86 12.90 -9.95
CA GLY A 7 5.79 12.38 -10.79
C GLY A 7 4.65 11.65 -10.07
N TYR A 8 4.57 11.87 -8.75
CA TYR A 8 3.48 11.42 -7.90
C TYR A 8 3.09 12.56 -6.94
N PRO A 9 2.19 13.47 -7.36
CA PRO A 9 1.91 14.69 -6.60
C PRO A 9 1.36 14.39 -5.20
N LEU A 10 2.05 14.83 -4.15
CA LEU A 10 1.64 14.71 -2.75
C LEU A 10 1.34 16.11 -2.20
N PRO A 11 0.06 16.46 -1.96
CA PRO A 11 -0.32 17.79 -1.48
C PRO A 11 0.01 17.94 0.01
N HIS A 12 1.23 18.35 0.32
CA HIS A 12 1.68 18.57 1.70
C HIS A 12 2.77 19.67 1.76
N PRO A 13 2.79 20.55 2.78
CA PRO A 13 3.70 21.71 2.84
C PRO A 13 5.19 21.37 2.88
N GLU A 14 5.56 20.18 3.36
CA GLU A 14 6.94 19.69 3.36
C GLU A 14 7.36 19.01 2.04
N VAL A 15 6.46 18.94 1.06
CA VAL A 15 6.68 18.19 -0.19
C VAL A 15 6.78 19.10 -1.39
N ASP A 16 7.94 19.05 -2.04
CA ASP A 16 8.15 19.69 -3.33
C ASP A 16 7.83 18.70 -4.45
N ASN A 17 6.92 19.06 -5.35
CA ASN A 17 6.41 18.19 -6.40
C ASN A 17 7.01 18.58 -7.76
N TYR A 18 7.76 17.66 -8.38
CA TYR A 18 8.41 17.87 -9.67
C TYR A 18 8.26 16.65 -10.58
N ASN A 19 8.81 16.74 -11.79
CA ASN A 19 9.05 15.58 -12.65
C ASN A 19 10.56 15.38 -12.85
N VAL A 20 10.93 14.31 -13.53
CA VAL A 20 12.33 13.90 -13.72
C VAL A 20 13.20 14.92 -14.48
N LEU A 21 12.59 15.76 -15.30
CA LEU A 21 13.27 16.76 -16.13
C LEU A 21 13.32 18.15 -15.49
N THR A 22 12.37 18.45 -14.59
CA THR A 22 12.21 19.79 -14.00
C THR A 22 12.77 19.90 -12.58
N ALA A 23 13.03 18.76 -11.92
CA ALA A 23 13.40 18.73 -10.51
C ALA A 23 14.78 19.38 -10.22
N PRO A 24 14.93 20.05 -9.06
CA PRO A 24 16.24 20.35 -8.48
C PRO A 24 17.02 19.07 -8.11
N SER A 25 18.22 19.22 -7.57
CA SER A 25 19.08 18.08 -7.23
C SER A 25 18.47 17.22 -6.12
N TYR A 26 18.52 15.89 -6.24
CA TYR A 26 17.90 15.00 -5.25
C TYR A 26 18.58 15.04 -3.88
N PHE A 27 19.89 15.30 -3.85
CA PHE A 27 20.69 15.37 -2.61
C PHE A 27 20.50 16.68 -1.81
N ASP A 28 19.68 17.62 -2.28
CA ASP A 28 19.28 18.82 -1.52
C ASP A 28 18.07 18.55 -0.59
N TYR A 29 17.58 17.31 -0.57
CA TYR A 29 16.40 16.87 0.18
C TYR A 29 16.76 15.79 1.20
N ASP A 30 15.96 15.71 2.26
CA ASP A 30 16.15 14.68 3.29
C ASP A 30 15.63 13.31 2.82
N ALA A 31 14.61 13.33 1.97
CA ALA A 31 14.05 12.13 1.34
C ALA A 31 13.49 12.39 -0.04
N VAL A 32 13.34 11.31 -0.81
CA VAL A 32 12.79 11.34 -2.16
C VAL A 32 11.70 10.26 -2.31
N PHE A 33 10.59 10.61 -2.95
CA PHE A 33 9.51 9.71 -3.32
C PHE A 33 9.36 9.73 -4.85
N VAL A 34 9.46 8.59 -5.53
CA VAL A 34 9.41 8.54 -7.00
C VAL A 34 8.38 7.52 -7.48
N ASP A 35 7.48 7.94 -8.39
CA ASP A 35 6.78 6.98 -9.26
C ASP A 35 7.51 6.89 -10.60
N PRO A 36 8.28 5.82 -10.86
CA PRO A 36 9.10 5.74 -12.05
C PRO A 36 8.26 5.55 -13.33
N ALA A 37 6.96 5.20 -13.24
CA ALA A 37 6.08 5.25 -14.42
C ALA A 37 5.95 6.68 -14.98
N SER A 38 6.06 7.69 -14.14
CA SER A 38 6.04 9.10 -14.56
C SER A 38 7.23 9.47 -15.44
N ILE A 39 8.39 8.83 -15.26
CA ILE A 39 9.61 9.09 -16.02
C ILE A 39 9.39 8.67 -17.48
N THR A 40 8.91 7.45 -17.69
CA THR A 40 8.55 6.96 -19.03
C THR A 40 7.51 7.87 -19.70
N ARG A 41 6.48 8.30 -18.95
CA ARG A 41 5.44 9.20 -19.44
C ARG A 41 5.98 10.58 -19.82
N THR A 42 6.77 11.20 -18.95
CA THR A 42 7.34 12.54 -19.15
C THR A 42 8.26 12.56 -20.37
N VAL A 43 9.11 11.55 -20.51
CA VAL A 43 9.99 11.43 -21.68
C VAL A 43 9.16 11.19 -22.95
N ALA A 44 8.14 10.33 -22.92
CA ALA A 44 7.26 10.13 -24.07
C ALA A 44 6.59 11.43 -24.52
N GLN A 45 6.07 12.22 -23.58
CA GLN A 45 5.44 13.52 -23.85
C GLN A 45 6.40 14.56 -24.45
N LEU A 46 7.68 14.51 -24.05
CA LEU A 46 8.70 15.34 -24.68
C LEU A 46 8.99 14.88 -26.11
N LEU A 47 9.08 13.56 -26.34
CA LEU A 47 9.45 12.98 -27.63
C LEU A 47 8.36 13.16 -28.69
N ASP A 48 7.10 13.05 -28.31
CA ASP A 48 5.97 13.27 -29.21
C ASP A 48 5.59 14.75 -29.37
N GLY A 49 6.20 15.63 -28.57
CA GLY A 49 5.97 17.07 -28.59
C GLY A 49 4.63 17.50 -27.98
N SER A 50 3.94 16.62 -27.24
CA SER A 50 2.69 16.94 -26.54
C SER A 50 2.89 17.90 -25.37
N GLU A 51 4.08 17.91 -24.76
CA GLU A 51 4.42 18.79 -23.65
C GLU A 51 5.86 19.32 -23.77
N THR A 52 6.06 20.56 -23.36
CA THR A 52 7.39 21.20 -23.28
C THR A 52 7.78 21.33 -21.82
N PHE A 53 9.07 21.11 -21.53
CA PHE A 53 9.59 21.16 -20.17
C PHE A 53 10.72 22.18 -20.06
N GLU A 54 10.84 22.78 -18.89
CA GLU A 54 11.96 23.66 -18.52
C GLU A 54 12.74 23.03 -17.37
N ALA A 55 14.06 23.00 -17.50
CA ALA A 55 14.93 22.56 -16.42
C ALA A 55 14.82 23.54 -15.24
N PHE A 56 15.30 23.12 -14.06
CA PHE A 56 15.22 23.94 -12.84
C PHE A 56 15.87 25.33 -12.97
N ASP A 57 16.86 25.48 -13.87
CA ASP A 57 17.53 26.76 -14.17
C ASP A 57 16.81 27.61 -15.25
N GLY A 58 15.61 27.21 -15.65
CA GLY A 58 14.76 27.91 -16.62
C GLY A 58 15.11 27.64 -18.10
N ARG A 59 16.11 26.80 -18.40
CA ARG A 59 16.42 26.46 -19.79
C ARG A 59 15.45 25.40 -20.33
N PRO A 60 14.97 25.51 -21.58
CA PRO A 60 14.13 24.48 -22.19
C PRO A 60 14.85 23.14 -22.27
N VAL A 61 14.12 22.06 -22.01
CA VAL A 61 14.58 20.69 -22.14
C VAL A 61 14.23 20.17 -23.54
N VAL A 62 15.22 19.62 -24.23
CA VAL A 62 15.10 19.16 -25.62
C VAL A 62 15.64 17.75 -25.80
N ASN A 63 15.09 17.01 -26.76
CA ASN A 63 15.63 15.72 -27.19
C ASN A 63 16.79 15.88 -28.19
N ALA A 64 17.82 16.61 -27.77
CA ALA A 64 19.02 16.90 -28.55
C ALA A 64 20.22 17.08 -27.59
N PRO A 65 21.47 17.18 -28.09
CA PRO A 65 22.60 17.56 -27.26
C PRO A 65 22.41 18.91 -26.57
N SER A 66 22.95 19.06 -25.36
CA SER A 66 22.87 20.32 -24.60
C SER A 66 23.59 21.47 -25.34
N THR A 67 23.05 22.67 -25.18
CA THR A 67 23.63 23.92 -25.71
C THR A 67 23.64 24.98 -24.62
N ALA A 68 24.15 26.18 -24.91
CA ALA A 68 24.10 27.30 -23.98
C ALA A 68 22.65 27.69 -23.59
N SER A 69 21.68 27.47 -24.49
CA SER A 69 20.29 27.90 -24.32
C SER A 69 19.28 26.77 -24.10
N ALA A 70 19.70 25.51 -24.09
CA ALA A 70 18.81 24.36 -23.89
C ALA A 70 19.55 23.19 -23.24
N VAL A 71 18.81 22.35 -22.52
CA VAL A 71 19.37 21.18 -21.82
C VAL A 71 18.88 19.89 -22.46
N SER A 72 19.79 18.93 -22.64
CA SER A 72 19.45 17.61 -23.13
C SER A 72 18.62 16.83 -22.10
N ALA A 73 17.50 16.26 -22.56
CA ALA A 73 16.70 15.35 -21.74
C ALA A 73 17.48 14.09 -21.34
N ALA A 74 18.35 13.58 -22.22
CA ALA A 74 19.21 12.44 -21.91
C ALA A 74 20.19 12.74 -20.78
N GLU A 75 20.81 13.91 -20.80
CA GLU A 75 21.71 14.36 -19.72
C GLU A 75 20.95 14.56 -18.41
N GLN A 76 19.72 15.10 -18.45
CA GLN A 76 18.88 15.23 -17.25
C GLN A 76 18.58 13.86 -16.63
N VAL A 77 18.15 12.87 -17.41
CA VAL A 77 17.84 11.53 -16.89
C VAL A 77 19.10 10.85 -16.35
N ARG A 78 20.24 10.97 -17.04
CA ARG A 78 21.53 10.44 -16.53
C ARG A 78 21.96 11.09 -15.24
N ARG A 79 21.83 12.41 -15.15
CA ARG A 79 22.16 13.17 -13.95
C ARG A 79 21.40 12.66 -12.73
N ARG A 80 20.16 12.16 -12.90
CA ARG A 80 19.40 11.57 -11.79
C ARG A 80 20.06 10.33 -11.19
N LEU A 81 20.83 9.57 -11.96
CA LEU A 81 21.61 8.46 -11.42
C LEU A 81 22.68 8.98 -10.45
N ASP A 82 23.50 9.93 -10.90
CA ASP A 82 24.57 10.51 -10.08
C ASP A 82 24.02 11.19 -8.82
N GLU A 83 22.89 11.89 -8.95
CA GLU A 83 22.22 12.54 -7.82
C GLU A 83 21.67 11.52 -6.83
N THR A 84 21.03 10.45 -7.32
CA THR A 84 20.48 9.38 -6.48
C THR A 84 21.60 8.63 -5.77
N GLN A 85 22.73 8.39 -6.43
CA GLN A 85 23.90 7.78 -5.79
C GLN A 85 24.42 8.65 -4.64
N ARG A 86 24.66 9.94 -4.87
CA ARG A 86 25.13 10.87 -3.82
C ARG A 86 24.14 10.95 -2.65
N PHE A 87 22.85 11.03 -2.97
CA PHE A 87 21.77 11.06 -1.98
C PHE A 87 21.78 9.80 -1.10
N LEU A 88 21.97 8.62 -1.70
CA LEU A 88 22.06 7.36 -0.97
C LEU A 88 23.39 7.21 -0.23
N GLU A 89 24.52 7.67 -0.77
CA GLU A 89 25.80 7.71 -0.06
C GLU A 89 25.74 8.54 1.22
N SER A 90 24.93 9.61 1.25
CA SER A 90 24.69 10.41 2.45
C SER A 90 23.65 9.84 3.42
N GLY A 91 23.19 8.60 3.22
CA GLY A 91 22.20 7.96 4.10
C GLY A 91 20.74 8.29 3.78
N GLY A 92 20.46 8.82 2.59
CA GLY A 92 19.12 9.23 2.18
C GLY A 92 18.10 8.07 2.16
N ALA A 93 16.84 8.42 2.43
CA ALA A 93 15.70 7.51 2.30
C ALA A 93 14.94 7.76 0.98
N LEU A 94 14.95 6.76 0.10
CA LEU A 94 14.25 6.81 -1.19
C LEU A 94 13.07 5.84 -1.18
N VAL A 95 11.86 6.34 -1.40
CA VAL A 95 10.67 5.52 -1.60
C VAL A 95 10.33 5.46 -3.10
N VAL A 96 10.19 4.26 -3.65
CA VAL A 96 9.91 4.04 -5.07
C VAL A 96 8.60 3.29 -5.22
N VAL A 97 7.70 3.80 -6.05
CA VAL A 97 6.50 3.05 -6.42
C VAL A 97 6.90 1.89 -7.35
N ALA A 98 6.64 0.66 -6.93
CA ALA A 98 6.98 -0.55 -7.66
C ALA A 98 6.16 -0.64 -8.96
N ARG A 99 6.87 -0.50 -10.08
CA ARG A 99 6.35 -0.63 -11.45
C ARG A 99 7.17 -1.70 -12.19
N PRO A 100 6.60 -2.42 -13.17
CA PRO A 100 7.41 -3.28 -14.02
C PRO A 100 8.43 -2.43 -14.78
N ASN A 101 9.57 -2.98 -15.18
CA ASN A 101 10.49 -2.20 -16.01
C ASN A 101 9.86 -1.92 -17.40
N ALA A 102 10.28 -0.83 -18.03
CA ALA A 102 9.91 -0.49 -19.40
C ALA A 102 11.07 0.27 -20.06
N THR A 103 11.37 -0.07 -21.30
CA THR A 103 12.38 0.64 -22.09
C THR A 103 11.83 1.98 -22.57
N ILE A 104 12.72 2.98 -22.61
CA ILE A 104 12.45 4.33 -23.11
C ILE A 104 13.19 4.46 -24.45
N SER A 105 12.46 4.29 -25.54
CA SER A 105 13.00 4.41 -26.90
C SER A 105 12.94 5.86 -27.41
N GLY A 106 13.95 6.27 -28.19
CA GLY A 106 13.93 7.57 -28.90
C GLY A 106 14.58 8.72 -28.14
N LEU A 107 15.09 8.50 -26.93
CA LEU A 107 15.85 9.49 -26.17
C LEU A 107 17.27 9.64 -26.76
N ALA A 108 17.49 10.75 -27.46
CA ALA A 108 18.71 11.01 -28.21
C ALA A 108 19.93 11.03 -27.29
N GLY A 109 20.89 10.15 -27.58
CA GLY A 109 22.11 10.05 -26.81
C GLY A 109 22.02 9.20 -25.54
N PHE A 110 20.91 8.49 -25.26
CA PHE A 110 20.79 7.51 -24.16
C PHE A 110 20.18 6.19 -24.62
N GLU A 111 20.99 5.40 -25.34
CA GLU A 111 20.59 4.06 -25.77
C GLU A 111 20.41 3.12 -24.57
N GLY A 112 19.40 2.25 -24.64
CA GLY A 112 19.08 1.30 -23.58
C GLY A 112 18.48 1.93 -22.32
N CYS A 113 18.12 3.22 -22.35
CA CYS A 113 17.43 3.86 -21.24
C CYS A 113 16.14 3.12 -20.90
N ASP A 114 15.93 2.89 -19.62
CA ASP A 114 14.75 2.25 -19.08
C ASP A 114 14.23 3.00 -17.84
N ARG A 115 13.09 2.53 -17.33
CA ARG A 115 12.38 3.14 -16.21
C ARG A 115 13.19 3.26 -14.92
N TYR A 116 14.22 2.43 -14.75
CA TYR A 116 15.03 2.35 -13.54
C TYR A 116 16.49 2.74 -13.77
N SER A 117 16.84 3.28 -14.94
CA SER A 117 18.22 3.68 -15.28
C SER A 117 18.80 4.77 -14.39
N TRP A 118 17.96 5.46 -13.61
CA TRP A 118 18.32 6.46 -12.61
C TRP A 118 18.55 5.87 -11.20
N LEU A 119 18.17 4.62 -10.97
CA LEU A 119 18.17 3.98 -9.65
C LEU A 119 19.31 2.97 -9.55
N PRO A 120 20.32 3.18 -8.67
CA PRO A 120 21.33 2.17 -8.42
C PRO A 120 20.72 0.87 -7.86
N ALA A 121 21.35 -0.26 -8.12
CA ALA A 121 20.93 -1.57 -7.63
C ALA A 121 22.02 -2.22 -6.76
N PRO A 122 21.65 -3.06 -5.76
CA PRO A 122 22.62 -3.89 -5.06
C PRO A 122 23.39 -4.81 -6.02
N ALA A 123 24.57 -5.27 -5.59
CA ALA A 123 25.36 -6.21 -6.36
C ALA A 123 24.56 -7.50 -6.67
N GLY A 124 24.50 -7.87 -7.95
CA GLY A 124 23.77 -9.04 -8.40
C GLY A 124 22.25 -8.87 -8.46
N VAL A 125 21.72 -7.66 -8.24
CA VAL A 125 20.31 -7.32 -8.40
C VAL A 125 20.12 -6.42 -9.61
N ALA A 126 19.02 -6.61 -10.34
CA ALA A 126 18.60 -5.75 -11.44
C ALA A 126 17.10 -5.41 -11.30
N TRP A 127 16.74 -4.16 -11.61
CA TRP A 127 15.35 -3.69 -11.57
C TRP A 127 14.56 -4.09 -12.82
N ASN A 128 14.72 -5.34 -13.27
CA ASN A 128 14.10 -5.90 -14.46
C ASN A 128 13.80 -7.40 -14.27
N PRO A 129 13.05 -8.04 -15.18
CA PRO A 129 12.86 -9.48 -15.14
C PRO A 129 14.21 -10.23 -15.23
N PRO A 130 14.41 -11.31 -14.45
CA PRO A 130 13.39 -12.03 -13.69
C PRO A 130 13.12 -11.50 -12.29
N MET A 131 13.90 -10.54 -11.77
CA MET A 131 13.85 -10.12 -10.35
C MET A 131 12.67 -9.20 -10.03
N LEU A 132 12.35 -8.27 -10.93
CA LEU A 132 11.17 -7.40 -10.86
C LEU A 132 10.27 -7.69 -12.06
N ARG A 133 9.11 -8.31 -11.81
CA ARG A 133 8.20 -8.79 -12.86
C ARG A 133 6.89 -8.02 -12.84
N ALA A 134 6.26 -7.91 -14.01
CA ALA A 134 4.90 -7.41 -14.12
C ALA A 134 3.93 -8.40 -13.48
N ALA A 135 3.05 -7.89 -12.62
CA ALA A 135 1.95 -8.62 -12.03
C ALA A 135 0.94 -7.62 -11.46
N GLU A 136 -0.34 -7.96 -11.51
CA GLU A 136 -1.40 -7.03 -11.08
C GLU A 136 -2.26 -7.64 -9.98
N GLY A 137 -2.63 -6.83 -9.00
CA GLY A 137 -3.59 -7.21 -7.98
C GLY A 137 -3.87 -6.09 -6.98
N LYS A 138 -4.79 -6.36 -6.06
CA LYS A 138 -5.35 -5.35 -5.14
C LYS A 138 -5.21 -5.69 -3.65
N THR A 139 -4.63 -6.84 -3.36
CA THR A 139 -4.48 -7.31 -1.98
C THR A 139 -3.10 -6.97 -1.46
N VAL A 140 -3.02 -6.54 -0.21
CA VAL A 140 -1.77 -6.37 0.53
C VAL A 140 -1.89 -7.03 1.90
N ARG A 141 -0.84 -7.75 2.28
CA ARG A 141 -0.61 -8.21 3.65
C ARG A 141 0.75 -7.69 4.09
N VAL A 142 0.75 -6.89 5.15
CA VAL A 142 1.97 -6.42 5.79
C VAL A 142 2.65 -7.62 6.46
N VAL A 143 3.96 -7.75 6.25
CA VAL A 143 4.80 -8.82 6.83
C VAL A 143 5.66 -8.25 7.95
N ASP A 144 6.17 -7.05 7.77
CA ASP A 144 6.96 -6.34 8.78
C ASP A 144 6.15 -5.18 9.35
N ASP A 145 5.47 -5.42 10.47
CA ASP A 145 4.60 -4.43 11.10
C ASP A 145 5.37 -3.29 11.80
N GLN A 146 6.68 -3.44 12.01
CA GLN A 146 7.54 -2.45 12.66
C GLN A 146 8.18 -1.48 11.65
N HIS A 147 8.14 -1.79 10.35
CA HIS A 147 8.70 -0.92 9.34
C HIS A 147 7.92 0.40 9.27
N PRO A 148 8.57 1.57 9.11
CA PRO A 148 7.88 2.86 9.03
C PRO A 148 6.75 2.95 7.98
N LEU A 149 6.89 2.29 6.82
CA LEU A 149 5.84 2.22 5.79
C LEU A 149 4.70 1.23 6.11
N ALA A 150 4.79 0.41 7.15
CA ALA A 150 3.74 -0.55 7.51
C ALA A 150 2.39 0.14 7.73
N GLY A 151 2.39 1.30 8.41
CA GLY A 151 1.20 2.12 8.63
C GLY A 151 0.58 2.61 7.32
N VAL A 152 1.39 3.04 6.36
CA VAL A 152 0.91 3.46 5.03
C VAL A 152 0.24 2.28 4.32
N LEU A 153 0.89 1.12 4.26
CA LEU A 153 0.33 -0.06 3.59
C LEU A 153 -0.97 -0.54 4.23
N ARG A 154 -1.07 -0.46 5.57
CA ARG A 154 -2.25 -0.91 6.33
C ARG A 154 -3.42 0.06 6.16
N ASN A 155 -3.17 1.36 6.30
CA ASN A 155 -4.20 2.40 6.24
C ASN A 155 -4.76 2.56 4.83
N PHE A 156 -3.92 2.41 3.81
CA PHE A 156 -4.30 2.55 2.40
C PHE A 156 -4.47 1.21 1.68
N ARG A 157 -4.73 0.11 2.42
CA ARG A 157 -4.86 -1.24 1.85
C ARG A 157 -5.93 -1.35 0.76
N SER A 158 -7.02 -0.58 0.88
CA SER A 158 -8.11 -0.54 -0.12
C SER A 158 -7.70 0.14 -1.42
N GLU A 159 -6.70 1.01 -1.34
CA GLU A 159 -6.15 1.77 -2.46
C GLU A 159 -4.98 1.03 -3.12
N VAL A 160 -4.49 -0.08 -2.56
CA VAL A 160 -3.39 -0.82 -3.20
C VAL A 160 -3.84 -1.41 -4.52
N ALA A 161 -3.07 -1.13 -5.57
CA ALA A 161 -3.23 -1.68 -6.92
C ALA A 161 -1.83 -1.98 -7.49
N TYR A 162 -1.15 -2.99 -6.93
CA TYR A 162 0.22 -3.30 -7.30
C TYR A 162 0.32 -3.69 -8.78
N ARG A 163 1.44 -3.28 -9.42
CA ARG A 163 1.74 -3.55 -10.84
C ARG A 163 3.01 -4.35 -11.06
N ALA A 164 3.75 -4.61 -9.99
CA ALA A 164 4.96 -5.39 -10.02
C ALA A 164 5.08 -6.28 -8.78
N VAL A 165 5.81 -7.37 -8.94
CA VAL A 165 6.18 -8.31 -7.88
C VAL A 165 7.67 -8.61 -7.96
N PHE A 166 8.25 -8.86 -6.81
CA PHE A 166 9.63 -9.31 -6.66
C PHE A 166 9.69 -10.84 -6.70
N ASP A 167 10.65 -11.40 -7.45
CA ASP A 167 10.83 -12.85 -7.50
C ASP A 167 11.71 -13.33 -6.34
N ASP A 168 11.08 -13.69 -5.22
CA ASP A 168 11.73 -14.22 -4.02
C ASP A 168 12.41 -15.59 -4.23
N ARG A 169 12.20 -16.24 -5.37
CA ARG A 169 12.97 -17.44 -5.74
C ARG A 169 14.43 -17.09 -6.08
N ASN A 170 14.71 -15.83 -6.42
CA ASN A 170 16.05 -15.35 -6.69
C ASN A 170 16.84 -15.14 -5.38
N GLN A 171 17.98 -15.82 -5.24
CA GLN A 171 18.80 -15.74 -4.04
C GLN A 171 19.43 -14.37 -3.82
N ALA A 172 19.94 -13.72 -4.87
CA ALA A 172 20.58 -12.41 -4.76
C ALA A 172 19.57 -11.36 -4.26
N LEU A 173 18.34 -11.40 -4.78
CA LEU A 173 17.26 -10.50 -4.35
C LEU A 173 16.90 -10.70 -2.86
N ARG A 174 16.78 -11.95 -2.41
CA ARG A 174 16.48 -12.26 -1.00
C ARG A 174 17.59 -11.86 -0.04
N GLN A 175 18.85 -11.96 -0.48
CA GLN A 175 19.99 -11.56 0.34
C GLN A 175 20.15 -10.03 0.39
N ALA A 176 19.78 -9.35 -0.70
CA ALA A 176 19.94 -7.91 -0.82
C ALA A 176 18.80 -7.10 -0.21
N GLY A 177 17.63 -7.70 0.08
CA GLY A 177 16.47 -6.94 0.54
C GLY A 177 15.55 -7.66 1.49
N ARG A 178 14.79 -6.87 2.25
CA ARG A 178 13.82 -7.30 3.25
C ARG A 178 12.40 -7.16 2.72
N ILE A 179 11.58 -8.19 2.89
CA ILE A 179 10.16 -8.15 2.48
C ILE A 179 9.36 -7.37 3.53
N LEU A 180 8.62 -6.36 3.08
CA LEU A 180 7.76 -5.54 3.92
C LEU A 180 6.29 -5.94 3.79
N GLY A 181 5.88 -6.37 2.59
CA GLY A 181 4.50 -6.68 2.28
C GLY A 181 4.35 -7.61 1.09
N THR A 182 3.31 -8.42 1.14
CA THR A 182 2.99 -9.44 0.13
C THR A 182 1.62 -9.21 -0.49
N GLY A 183 1.50 -9.58 -1.77
CA GLY A 183 0.26 -9.58 -2.52
C GLY A 183 -0.49 -10.90 -2.43
N GLY A 184 -1.45 -11.09 -3.34
CA GLY A 184 -2.18 -12.35 -3.48
C GLY A 184 -1.22 -13.51 -3.76
N ALA A 185 -1.50 -14.69 -3.20
CA ALA A 185 -0.61 -15.86 -3.23
C ALA A 185 0.76 -15.67 -2.54
N GLY A 186 0.93 -14.64 -1.70
CA GLY A 186 2.11 -14.46 -0.86
C GLY A 186 3.34 -13.90 -1.58
N VAL A 187 3.19 -13.43 -2.83
CA VAL A 187 4.31 -12.86 -3.60
C VAL A 187 4.73 -11.49 -3.03
N PRO A 188 6.03 -11.18 -2.93
CA PRO A 188 6.45 -9.87 -2.40
C PRO A 188 6.10 -8.74 -3.37
N ILE A 189 5.45 -7.69 -2.84
CA ILE A 189 5.06 -6.47 -3.57
C ILE A 189 5.65 -5.20 -2.96
N ALA A 190 6.23 -5.31 -1.76
CA ALA A 190 6.94 -4.25 -1.07
C ALA A 190 8.24 -4.80 -0.45
N MET A 191 9.36 -4.14 -0.71
CA MET A 191 10.67 -4.56 -0.22
C MET A 191 11.55 -3.35 0.10
N GLU A 192 12.40 -3.47 1.12
CA GLU A 192 13.47 -2.51 1.45
C GLU A 192 14.82 -3.09 1.03
N PHE A 193 15.69 -2.25 0.46
CA PHE A 193 17.05 -2.59 0.08
C PHE A 193 18.01 -1.56 0.69
N PRO A 194 19.01 -1.98 1.51
CA PRO A 194 20.15 -1.12 1.80
C PRO A 194 20.98 -0.94 0.52
N ILE A 195 21.18 0.31 0.11
CA ILE A 195 21.96 0.65 -1.10
C ILE A 195 22.90 1.79 -0.75
N LEU A 196 24.20 1.53 -0.92
CA LEU A 196 25.27 2.45 -0.51
C LEU A 196 25.15 2.73 1.00
N GLY A 197 25.13 4.00 1.42
CA GLY A 197 24.92 4.39 2.82
C GLY A 197 23.44 4.52 3.21
N GLY A 198 22.52 4.39 2.25
CA GLY A 198 21.12 4.75 2.39
C GLY A 198 20.18 3.57 2.17
N ARG A 199 18.90 3.88 1.96
CA ARG A 199 17.85 2.87 1.84
C ARG A 199 16.89 3.18 0.71
N VAL A 200 16.56 2.15 -0.06
CA VAL A 200 15.56 2.20 -1.12
C VAL A 200 14.40 1.29 -0.74
N VAL A 201 13.23 1.89 -0.56
CA VAL A 201 12.01 1.18 -0.20
C VAL A 201 11.06 1.17 -1.39
N PHE A 202 10.82 -0.02 -1.94
CA PHE A 202 9.78 -0.23 -2.93
C PHE A 202 8.42 -0.42 -2.24
N ALA A 203 7.47 0.45 -2.58
CA ALA A 203 6.08 0.37 -2.15
C ALA A 203 5.17 0.02 -3.34
N PRO A 204 4.07 -0.74 -3.18
CA PRO A 204 3.17 -1.04 -4.26
C PRO A 204 2.52 0.25 -4.79
N ALA A 205 2.18 0.24 -6.08
CA ALA A 205 1.34 1.29 -6.63
C ALA A 205 -0.01 1.36 -5.88
N LEU A 206 -0.43 2.59 -5.62
CA LEU A 206 -1.75 2.91 -5.10
C LEU A 206 -2.62 3.39 -6.26
N SER A 207 -3.94 3.26 -6.13
CA SER A 207 -4.92 3.90 -7.00
C SER A 207 -4.69 5.41 -7.02
N ASP A 208 -5.07 6.03 -8.13
CA ASP A 208 -5.12 7.49 -8.26
C ASP A 208 -6.25 8.03 -7.38
N ALA A 209 -6.03 8.04 -6.07
CA ALA A 209 -6.96 8.56 -5.09
C ALA A 209 -7.09 10.08 -5.26
N VAL A 210 -8.31 10.60 -5.19
CA VAL A 210 -8.64 12.01 -5.38
C VAL A 210 -9.18 12.59 -4.07
N GLY A 211 -8.95 13.88 -3.81
CA GLY A 211 -9.54 14.59 -2.68
C GLY A 211 -8.89 14.23 -1.33
N ALA A 212 -9.71 14.04 -0.30
CA ALA A 212 -9.26 13.85 1.09
C ALA A 212 -8.28 12.69 1.26
N THR A 213 -8.53 11.56 0.59
CA THR A 213 -7.65 10.37 0.63
C THR A 213 -6.23 10.69 0.15
N ARG A 214 -6.07 11.67 -0.75
CA ARG A 214 -4.75 12.08 -1.25
C ARG A 214 -3.96 12.90 -0.23
N LEU A 215 -4.64 13.74 0.55
CA LEU A 215 -4.05 14.50 1.65
C LEU A 215 -3.61 13.57 2.77
N ASP A 216 -4.48 12.63 3.16
CA ASP A 216 -4.17 11.63 4.19
C ASP A 216 -2.97 10.75 3.77
N LEU A 217 -2.90 10.37 2.49
CA LEU A 217 -1.77 9.63 1.96
C LEU A 217 -0.48 10.44 2.03
N ALA A 218 -0.53 11.72 1.66
CA ALA A 218 0.64 12.60 1.72
C ALA A 218 1.16 12.74 3.15
N GLU A 219 0.27 12.97 4.13
CA GLU A 219 0.61 13.01 5.55
C GLU A 219 1.25 11.70 6.01
N ALA A 220 0.66 10.56 5.66
CA ALA A 220 1.16 9.24 6.05
C ALA A 220 2.53 8.93 5.43
N VAL A 221 2.74 9.27 4.16
CA VAL A 221 4.03 9.10 3.48
C VAL A 221 5.10 9.99 4.11
N VAL A 222 4.79 11.26 4.40
CA VAL A 222 5.71 12.18 5.08
C VAL A 222 6.07 11.66 6.47
N GLY A 223 5.09 11.23 7.26
CA GLY A 223 5.32 10.65 8.59
C GLY A 223 6.20 9.41 8.55
N ALA A 224 5.91 8.47 7.65
CA ALA A 224 6.72 7.26 7.49
C ALA A 224 8.15 7.57 7.01
N THR A 225 8.30 8.53 6.11
CA THR A 225 9.61 8.94 5.59
C THR A 225 10.46 9.62 6.65
N ARG A 226 9.84 10.43 7.52
CA ARG A 226 10.51 11.04 8.67
C ARG A 226 11.07 9.99 9.63
N LEU A 227 10.31 8.92 9.87
CA LEU A 227 10.76 7.79 10.68
C LEU A 227 11.90 7.01 9.99
N LEU A 228 11.86 6.84 8.66
CA LEU A 228 12.95 6.21 7.89
C LEU A 228 14.26 6.99 8.00
N ILE A 229 14.22 8.32 7.88
CA ILE A 229 15.39 9.18 8.06
C ILE A 229 15.87 9.13 9.51
N GLY A 230 14.96 9.14 10.49
CA GLY A 230 15.32 9.02 11.91
C GLY A 230 16.01 7.70 12.25
N GLN A 231 15.79 6.65 11.46
CA GLN A 231 16.50 5.37 11.54
C GLN A 231 17.81 5.34 10.72
N ALA A 232 18.07 6.34 9.86
CA ALA A 232 19.21 6.40 8.93
C ALA A 232 20.58 6.62 9.58
N GLY A 233 20.68 6.49 10.91
CA GLY A 233 21.93 6.53 11.67
C GLY A 233 22.27 5.22 12.40
N GLN A 234 21.48 4.15 12.24
CA GLN A 234 21.89 2.84 12.73
C GLN A 234 22.82 2.19 11.69
N GLU A 235 24.09 2.62 11.67
CA GLU A 235 25.15 1.72 11.21
C GLU A 235 25.00 0.41 11.99
N GLU A 236 25.00 -0.75 11.31
CA GLU A 236 25.09 -2.03 12.02
C GLU A 236 26.37 -1.98 12.86
N ALA A 237 26.19 -1.85 14.17
CA ALA A 237 27.30 -1.71 15.09
C ALA A 237 28.19 -2.95 14.92
N PRO A 238 29.51 -2.80 14.67
CA PRO A 238 30.40 -3.93 14.54
C PRO A 238 30.21 -4.90 15.71
N TRP A 239 30.21 -6.22 15.49
CA TRP A 239 29.87 -7.20 16.53
C TRP A 239 30.62 -7.03 17.86
N TRP A 240 31.81 -6.40 17.86
CA TRP A 240 32.60 -6.12 19.06
C TRP A 240 32.06 -4.95 19.90
N THR A 241 31.26 -4.02 19.37
CA THR A 241 30.71 -2.91 20.16
C THR A 241 29.73 -3.40 21.23
N ALA A 242 29.02 -4.50 20.97
CA ALA A 242 28.17 -5.16 21.97
C ALA A 242 28.96 -5.72 23.18
N SER A 243 30.29 -5.86 23.05
CA SER A 243 31.16 -6.33 24.14
C SER A 243 31.75 -5.20 25.00
N VAL A 244 31.51 -3.95 24.63
CA VAL A 244 31.98 -2.78 25.39
C VAL A 244 30.87 -2.33 26.35
N PRO A 245 30.97 -2.60 27.67
CA PRO A 245 29.94 -2.17 28.61
C PRO A 245 29.95 -0.64 28.74
N VAL A 246 28.81 -0.02 28.46
CA VAL A 246 28.59 1.40 28.73
C VAL A 246 27.75 1.51 30.00
N PRO A 247 28.25 2.16 31.07
CA PRO A 247 27.51 2.29 32.32
C PRO A 247 26.13 2.92 32.11
N GLY A 248 25.08 2.24 32.57
CA GLY A 248 23.68 2.70 32.45
C GLY A 248 22.99 2.40 31.12
N LEU A 249 23.73 1.97 30.09
CA LEU A 249 23.13 1.62 28.79
C LEU A 249 22.23 0.38 28.90
N GLU A 250 22.68 -0.67 29.57
CA GLU A 250 21.92 -1.91 29.77
C GLU A 250 20.57 -1.65 30.46
N GLN A 251 20.54 -0.69 31.40
CA GLN A 251 19.30 -0.29 32.07
C GLN A 251 18.35 0.43 31.11
N VAL A 252 18.86 1.37 30.31
CA VAL A 252 18.04 2.11 29.32
C VAL A 252 17.56 1.19 28.19
N GLU A 253 18.38 0.23 27.77
CA GLU A 253 18.01 -0.79 26.78
C GLU A 253 16.90 -1.71 27.31
N ALA A 254 16.97 -2.13 28.58
CA ALA A 254 15.91 -2.88 29.23
C ALA A 254 14.61 -2.06 29.34
N GLU A 255 14.70 -0.79 29.76
CA GLU A 255 13.55 0.13 29.81
C GLU A 255 12.93 0.36 28.42
N LEU A 256 13.75 0.47 27.38
CA LEU A 256 13.29 0.63 25.99
C LEU A 256 12.59 -0.63 25.48
N GLU A 257 13.14 -1.81 25.76
CA GLU A 257 12.53 -3.07 25.36
C GLU A 257 11.20 -3.32 26.11
N GLU A 258 11.14 -2.99 27.41
CA GLU A 258 9.91 -3.03 28.19
C GLU A 258 8.85 -2.06 27.63
N ALA A 259 9.24 -0.82 27.30
CA ALA A 259 8.36 0.16 26.69
C ALA A 259 7.84 -0.28 25.32
N ARG A 260 8.70 -0.90 24.49
CA ARG A 260 8.32 -1.47 23.18
C ARG A 260 7.33 -2.62 23.33
N GLN A 261 7.60 -3.54 24.25
CA GLN A 261 6.70 -4.64 24.52
C GLN A 261 5.34 -4.12 25.01
N ALA A 262 5.33 -3.15 25.94
CA ALA A 262 4.12 -2.52 26.43
C ALA A 262 3.32 -1.82 25.32
N ALA A 263 3.99 -1.13 24.39
CA ALA A 263 3.33 -0.50 23.23
C ALA A 263 2.75 -1.52 22.25
N SER A 264 3.48 -2.62 21.98
CA SER A 264 3.01 -3.74 21.18
C SER A 264 1.76 -4.37 21.79
N ASP A 265 1.80 -4.67 23.10
CA ASP A 265 0.68 -5.25 23.84
C ASP A 265 -0.53 -4.31 23.88
N ALA A 266 -0.30 -3.00 24.03
CA ALA A 266 -1.35 -1.98 23.98
C ALA A 266 -2.02 -1.93 22.60
N THR A 267 -1.24 -1.98 21.52
CA THR A 267 -1.74 -1.99 20.13
C THR A 267 -2.54 -3.27 19.84
N ALA A 268 -2.04 -4.42 20.26
CA ALA A 268 -2.74 -5.70 20.12
C ALA A 268 -4.06 -5.68 20.90
N ARG A 269 -4.05 -5.16 22.13
CA ARG A 269 -5.24 -5.00 22.95
C ARG A 269 -6.25 -4.03 22.33
N GLU A 270 -5.79 -2.90 21.79
CA GLU A 270 -6.65 -1.94 21.10
C GLU A 270 -7.33 -2.60 19.90
N THR A 271 -6.59 -3.35 19.09
CA THR A 271 -7.12 -4.07 17.92
C THR A 271 -8.20 -5.06 18.36
N ALA A 272 -7.92 -5.89 19.37
CA ALA A 272 -8.89 -6.85 19.89
C ALA A 272 -10.16 -6.16 20.45
N VAL A 273 -9.98 -5.03 21.15
CA VAL A 273 -11.11 -4.24 21.68
C VAL A 273 -11.91 -3.61 20.54
N ARG A 274 -11.25 -3.11 19.50
CA ARG A 274 -11.89 -2.51 18.33
C ARG A 274 -12.69 -3.54 17.54
N GLU A 275 -12.14 -4.71 17.29
CA GLU A 275 -12.85 -5.81 16.64
C GLU A 275 -14.10 -6.22 17.44
N ARG A 276 -13.96 -6.37 18.76
CA ARG A 276 -15.10 -6.65 19.65
C ARG A 276 -16.11 -5.51 19.67
N HIS A 277 -15.65 -4.26 19.68
CA HIS A 277 -16.52 -3.09 19.61
C HIS A 277 -17.32 -3.09 18.30
N ASP A 278 -16.68 -3.29 17.17
CA ASP A 278 -17.31 -3.23 15.85
C ASP A 278 -18.32 -4.36 15.67
N LEU A 279 -18.02 -5.56 16.17
CA LEU A 279 -18.96 -6.68 16.23
C LEU A 279 -20.21 -6.33 17.07
N LEU A 280 -20.02 -5.78 18.27
CA LEU A 280 -21.14 -5.38 19.13
C LEU A 280 -21.91 -4.18 18.56
N ALA A 281 -21.22 -3.22 17.96
CA ALA A 281 -21.81 -2.04 17.34
C ALA A 281 -22.61 -2.41 16.09
N ALA A 282 -22.20 -3.45 15.35
CA ALA A 282 -22.96 -3.98 14.23
C ALA A 282 -24.37 -4.44 14.65
N HIS A 283 -24.54 -4.98 15.87
CA HIS A 283 -25.87 -5.33 16.38
C HIS A 283 -26.79 -4.12 16.60
N ARG A 284 -26.25 -2.90 16.80
CA ARG A 284 -27.08 -1.69 16.88
C ARG A 284 -27.83 -1.40 15.58
N ARG A 285 -27.36 -1.94 14.44
CA ARG A 285 -28.05 -1.82 13.14
C ARG A 285 -29.44 -2.47 13.16
N LEU A 286 -29.71 -3.42 14.06
CA LEU A 286 -31.05 -3.98 14.27
C LEU A 286 -32.09 -2.91 14.67
N LEU A 287 -31.65 -1.77 15.20
CA LEU A 287 -32.56 -0.74 15.71
C LEU A 287 -32.93 0.32 14.68
N TRP A 288 -32.15 0.48 13.61
CA TRP A 288 -32.28 1.64 12.71
C TRP A 288 -31.97 1.35 11.24
N ALA A 289 -31.32 0.23 10.91
CA ALA A 289 -31.02 -0.09 9.52
C ALA A 289 -32.30 -0.43 8.76
N GLU A 290 -32.28 -0.16 7.46
CA GLU A 290 -33.37 -0.49 6.54
C GLU A 290 -32.90 -1.43 5.43
N GLY A 291 -33.83 -2.23 4.90
CA GLY A 291 -33.63 -3.05 3.71
C GLY A 291 -32.54 -4.11 3.88
N PRO A 292 -31.64 -4.32 2.88
CA PRO A 292 -30.64 -5.39 2.92
C PRO A 292 -29.70 -5.31 4.14
N ALA A 293 -29.39 -4.10 4.61
CA ALA A 293 -28.52 -3.90 5.78
C ALA A 293 -29.18 -4.36 7.09
N PHE A 294 -30.51 -4.27 7.18
CA PHE A 294 -31.27 -4.84 8.30
C PHE A 294 -31.28 -6.37 8.26
N ALA A 295 -31.54 -6.96 7.09
CA ALA A 295 -31.52 -8.41 6.91
C ALA A 295 -30.14 -9.00 7.27
N GLU A 296 -29.06 -8.33 6.86
CA GLU A 296 -27.69 -8.71 7.24
C GLU A 296 -27.46 -8.62 8.76
N ALA A 297 -27.96 -7.56 9.41
CA ALA A 297 -27.87 -7.43 10.86
C ALA A 297 -28.64 -8.55 11.60
N VAL A 298 -29.81 -8.95 11.09
CA VAL A 298 -30.60 -10.08 11.62
C VAL A 298 -29.86 -11.41 11.44
N ALA A 299 -29.31 -11.67 10.25
CA ALA A 299 -28.52 -12.88 9.99
C ALA A 299 -27.31 -12.99 10.93
N ASN A 300 -26.59 -11.88 11.13
CA ASN A 300 -25.46 -11.83 12.04
C ASN A 300 -25.89 -12.08 13.50
N ALA A 301 -27.02 -11.52 13.94
CA ALA A 301 -27.54 -11.74 15.29
C ALA A 301 -27.95 -13.19 15.53
N LEU A 302 -28.62 -13.83 14.57
CA LEU A 302 -28.97 -15.25 14.62
C LEU A 302 -27.72 -16.13 14.67
N THR A 303 -26.69 -15.80 13.88
CA THR A 303 -25.41 -16.52 13.92
C THR A 303 -24.74 -16.40 15.29
N THR A 304 -24.74 -15.20 15.90
CA THR A 304 -24.23 -14.98 17.26
C THR A 304 -24.99 -15.80 18.32
N LEU A 305 -26.29 -16.05 18.10
CA LEU A 305 -27.12 -16.89 18.97
C LEU A 305 -26.88 -18.40 18.75
N GLY A 306 -26.01 -18.79 17.82
CA GLY A 306 -25.64 -20.18 17.56
C GLY A 306 -26.44 -20.85 16.44
N PHE A 307 -27.23 -20.11 15.67
CA PHE A 307 -27.96 -20.66 14.53
C PHE A 307 -27.07 -20.69 13.28
N ALA A 308 -27.18 -21.76 12.48
CA ALA A 308 -26.63 -21.76 11.13
C ALA A 308 -27.61 -21.02 10.20
N VAL A 309 -27.21 -19.87 9.65
CA VAL A 309 -28.07 -19.04 8.80
C VAL A 309 -27.70 -19.23 7.33
N THR A 310 -28.71 -19.41 6.49
CA THR A 310 -28.59 -19.53 5.02
C THR A 310 -29.45 -18.47 4.33
N GLY A 311 -28.92 -17.86 3.28
CA GLY A 311 -29.57 -16.78 2.51
C GLY A 311 -28.64 -15.59 2.30
N LYS A 312 -28.76 -14.90 1.16
CA LYS A 312 -27.96 -13.69 0.84
C LYS A 312 -28.64 -12.42 1.36
N PRO A 313 -27.90 -11.30 1.48
CA PRO A 313 -28.50 -10.01 1.81
C PRO A 313 -29.63 -9.64 0.84
N GLY A 314 -30.82 -9.36 1.37
CA GLY A 314 -32.02 -9.05 0.58
C GLY A 314 -32.77 -10.28 0.03
N GLU A 315 -32.26 -11.50 0.25
CA GLU A 315 -32.98 -12.75 -0.01
C GLU A 315 -33.64 -13.26 1.29
N PRO A 316 -34.69 -14.09 1.17
CA PRO A 316 -35.34 -14.67 2.33
C PRO A 316 -34.40 -15.60 3.10
N LEU A 317 -34.31 -15.42 4.42
CA LEU A 317 -33.40 -16.19 5.27
C LEU A 317 -34.02 -17.53 5.70
N ALA A 318 -33.16 -18.49 6.04
CA ALA A 318 -33.50 -19.69 6.79
C ALA A 318 -32.43 -19.93 7.86
N MET A 319 -32.86 -20.35 9.05
CA MET A 319 -31.97 -20.67 10.15
C MET A 319 -32.14 -22.12 10.57
N GLU A 320 -31.06 -22.77 10.95
CA GLU A 320 -31.04 -24.15 11.42
C GLU A 320 -30.44 -24.24 12.82
N ASN A 321 -31.06 -25.08 13.66
CA ASN A 321 -30.51 -25.51 14.93
C ASN A 321 -30.94 -26.96 15.21
N GLU A 322 -30.00 -27.82 15.60
CA GLU A 322 -30.23 -29.24 15.92
C GLU A 322 -31.07 -29.99 14.87
N GLY A 323 -30.78 -29.75 13.58
CA GLY A 323 -31.47 -30.39 12.45
C GLY A 323 -32.89 -29.88 12.19
N ARG A 324 -33.34 -28.83 12.88
CA ARG A 324 -34.62 -28.16 12.62
C ARG A 324 -34.38 -26.85 11.90
N VAL A 325 -35.07 -26.69 10.77
CA VAL A 325 -34.98 -25.48 9.94
C VAL A 325 -36.20 -24.60 10.17
N ALA A 326 -35.97 -23.32 10.49
CA ALA A 326 -36.99 -22.28 10.54
C ALA A 326 -36.79 -21.27 9.41
N LEU A 327 -37.88 -20.86 8.77
CA LEU A 327 -37.87 -19.81 7.76
C LEU A 327 -37.97 -18.45 8.44
N VAL A 328 -37.15 -17.50 8.00
CA VAL A 328 -37.08 -16.15 8.59
C VAL A 328 -37.40 -15.12 7.51
N GLU A 329 -38.36 -14.24 7.80
CA GLU A 329 -38.67 -13.06 7.00
C GLU A 329 -38.28 -11.81 7.79
N CYS A 330 -37.56 -10.90 7.12
CA CYS A 330 -37.12 -9.64 7.71
C CYS A 330 -37.82 -8.47 7.00
N GLU A 331 -38.29 -7.50 7.77
CA GLU A 331 -38.83 -6.25 7.26
C GLU A 331 -38.48 -5.12 8.23
N SER A 332 -38.17 -3.96 7.68
CA SER A 332 -37.77 -2.77 8.43
C SER A 332 -38.46 -1.56 7.83
N SER A 333 -38.95 -0.65 8.66
CA SER A 333 -39.56 0.61 8.23
C SER A 333 -39.27 1.69 9.26
N LYS A 334 -39.02 2.93 8.81
CA LYS A 334 -39.05 4.12 9.67
C LYS A 334 -40.43 4.42 10.26
N GLU A 335 -41.47 3.88 9.63
CA GLU A 335 -42.87 4.04 10.05
C GLU A 335 -43.39 2.68 10.57
N GLN A 336 -44.56 2.26 10.13
CA GLN A 336 -45.16 1.00 10.52
C GLN A 336 -44.76 -0.13 9.54
N VAL A 337 -44.43 -1.30 10.09
CA VAL A 337 -44.36 -2.55 9.33
C VAL A 337 -45.79 -3.10 9.22
N VAL A 338 -46.28 -3.24 7.99
CA VAL A 338 -47.62 -3.79 7.68
C VAL A 338 -47.56 -5.33 7.50
N GLU A 339 -48.70 -5.98 7.24
CA GLU A 339 -48.84 -7.45 7.25
C GLU A 339 -48.10 -8.23 6.14
N TRP A 340 -47.49 -7.54 5.16
CA TRP A 340 -46.86 -8.18 4.00
C TRP A 340 -45.77 -9.23 4.34
N PRO A 341 -44.88 -9.04 5.33
CA PRO A 341 -43.87 -10.04 5.68
C PRO A 341 -44.49 -11.35 6.17
N TYR A 342 -45.61 -11.27 6.90
CA TYR A 342 -46.35 -12.44 7.35
C TYR A 342 -46.92 -13.22 6.15
N VAL A 343 -47.53 -12.51 5.19
CA VAL A 343 -48.07 -13.15 3.97
C VAL A 343 -46.96 -13.82 3.15
N ARG A 344 -45.77 -13.19 3.05
CA ARG A 344 -44.60 -13.80 2.38
C ARG A 344 -44.13 -15.06 3.11
N LEU A 345 -44.05 -15.03 4.44
CA LEU A 345 -43.67 -16.18 5.25
C LEU A 345 -44.65 -17.34 5.07
N GLN A 346 -45.96 -17.05 5.12
CA GLN A 346 -47.00 -18.07 4.98
C GLN A 346 -46.92 -18.78 3.63
N ARG A 347 -46.74 -18.04 2.53
CA ARG A 347 -46.56 -18.63 1.20
C ARG A 347 -45.34 -19.55 1.13
N ARG A 348 -44.20 -19.12 1.68
CA ARG A 348 -42.98 -19.96 1.72
C ARG A 348 -43.17 -21.23 2.56
N LEU A 349 -43.91 -21.14 3.66
CA LEU A 349 -44.24 -22.31 4.47
C LEU A 349 -45.13 -23.29 3.70
N GLU A 350 -46.17 -22.80 3.01
CA GLU A 350 -47.05 -23.63 2.18
C GLU A 350 -46.27 -24.32 1.05
N GLU A 351 -45.40 -23.59 0.34
CA GLU A 351 -44.53 -24.14 -0.71
C GLU A 351 -43.62 -25.25 -0.19
N ARG A 352 -43.02 -25.06 0.98
CA ARG A 352 -42.15 -26.05 1.62
C ARG A 352 -42.92 -27.31 2.03
N LEU A 353 -44.08 -27.16 2.67
CA LEU A 353 -44.93 -28.29 3.07
C LEU A 353 -45.42 -29.10 1.87
N LEU A 354 -45.72 -28.42 0.75
CA LEU A 354 -46.09 -29.09 -0.50
C LEU A 354 -44.91 -29.86 -1.13
N ALA A 355 -43.69 -29.32 -1.03
CA ALA A 355 -42.49 -30.00 -1.50
C ALA A 355 -42.15 -31.24 -0.66
N GLU A 356 -42.24 -31.16 0.66
CA GLU A 356 -42.02 -32.27 1.59
C GLU A 356 -43.03 -33.41 1.34
N LYS A 357 -44.33 -33.09 1.19
CA LYS A 357 -45.36 -34.09 0.85
C LYS A 357 -45.14 -34.80 -0.49
N ARG A 358 -44.53 -34.12 -1.48
CA ARG A 358 -44.20 -34.72 -2.77
C ARG A 358 -42.99 -35.65 -2.68
N ALA A 359 -42.06 -35.38 -1.76
CA ALA A 359 -40.87 -36.20 -1.54
C ALA A 359 -41.16 -37.46 -0.70
N GLU A 360 -42.17 -37.44 0.16
CA GLU A 360 -42.59 -38.62 0.95
C GLU A 360 -43.55 -39.56 0.20
N GLY A 361 -44.16 -39.10 -0.89
CA GLY A 361 -45.16 -39.84 -1.67
C GLY A 361 -44.65 -40.51 -2.95
N GLY A 362 -43.36 -40.41 -3.27
CA GLY A 362 -42.70 -41.08 -4.39
C GLY A 362 -41.53 -41.91 -3.90
#